data_AF-A0A660PUP2-F1
#
_entry.id   AF-A0A660PUP2-F1
#
_cell.length_a   1.000
_cell.length_b   1.000
_cell.length_c   1.000
_cell.angle_alpha   90.00
_cell.angle_beta   90.00
_cell.angle_gamma   90.00
#
_symmetry.space_group_name_H-M   'P 1'
#
loop_
_entity.id
_entity.type
_entity.pdbx_description
1 polymer ?
#
loop_
_entity_poly.entity_id
_entity_poly.type
_entity_poly.pdbx_seq_one_letter_code
_entity_poly.pdbx_strand_id
1 'polypeptide(L)'
;MRHSQGILRLVEELESVLVDNAEPREMFLEFTRHLEREYDIAKGLLVLKENDKTRFLAVASWNHGKTRKNLSLLLPSTGSLFEKVAEQGQIYTDNFAELYDGNQMEKRLLLDDYTQSFMLRPLKHDATIVGLLGYSSENTDAFVTFEEGLLDPVIDHFAAVIAQFQLTQQQ
;
A
#
# COMPACT_ATOMS: atom_id res chain seq x y z
N MET A 1 15.80 -21.52 -10.99
CA MET A 1 15.96 -22.00 -9.59
C MET A 1 16.52 -20.98 -8.61
N ARG A 2 17.15 -19.85 -9.02
CA ARG A 2 17.62 -18.82 -8.07
C ARG A 2 16.55 -17.78 -7.64
N HIS A 3 15.58 -17.47 -8.50
CA HIS A 3 14.52 -16.49 -8.20
C HIS A 3 13.56 -16.92 -7.09
N SER A 4 13.26 -18.22 -6.96
CA SER A 4 12.30 -18.74 -5.97
C SER A 4 12.81 -18.68 -4.52
N GLN A 5 14.13 -18.75 -4.30
CA GLN A 5 14.70 -18.65 -2.95
C GLN A 5 14.71 -17.20 -2.42
N GLY A 6 14.85 -16.20 -3.30
CA GLY A 6 14.81 -14.79 -2.92
C GLY A 6 13.41 -14.37 -2.43
N ILE A 7 12.37 -14.75 -3.17
CA ILE A 7 10.98 -14.42 -2.83
C ILE A 7 10.55 -15.07 -1.52
N LEU A 8 10.89 -16.35 -1.29
CA LEU A 8 10.55 -17.03 -0.03
C LEU A 8 11.18 -16.35 1.17
N ARG A 9 12.47 -16.00 1.07
CA ARG A 9 13.16 -15.25 2.13
C ARG A 9 12.51 -13.90 2.39
N LEU A 10 12.13 -13.18 1.33
CA LEU A 10 11.45 -11.90 1.49
C LEU A 10 10.10 -12.06 2.19
N VAL A 11 9.30 -13.07 1.82
CA VAL A 11 8.03 -13.37 2.49
C VAL A 11 8.25 -13.61 3.98
N GLU A 12 9.23 -14.43 4.36
CA GLU A 12 9.58 -14.68 5.76
C GLU A 12 10.01 -13.40 6.50
N GLU A 13 10.84 -12.56 5.87
CA GLU A 13 11.26 -11.27 6.42
C GLU A 13 10.05 -10.34 6.63
N LEU A 14 9.14 -10.25 5.66
CA LEU A 14 7.95 -9.41 5.75
C LEU A 14 6.94 -9.95 6.78
N GLU A 15 6.77 -11.26 6.89
CA GLU A 15 5.93 -11.87 7.94
C GLU A 15 6.45 -11.55 9.33
N SER A 16 7.78 -11.50 9.51
CA SER A 16 8.38 -11.17 10.80
C SER A 16 8.09 -9.73 11.28
N VAL A 17 7.72 -8.84 10.36
CA VAL A 17 7.29 -7.45 10.65
C VAL A 17 5.85 -7.41 11.17
N LEU A 18 5.03 -8.40 10.81
CA LEU A 18 3.62 -8.43 11.15
C LEU A 18 3.43 -8.95 12.57
N VAL A 19 3.23 -8.01 13.49
CA VAL A 19 2.98 -8.30 14.91
C VAL A 19 1.53 -7.95 15.21
N ASP A 20 0.80 -8.90 15.80
CA ASP A 20 -0.59 -8.70 16.20
C ASP A 20 -0.73 -7.47 17.11
N ASN A 21 -1.73 -6.63 16.81
CA ASN A 21 -2.03 -5.37 17.51
C ASN A 21 -0.95 -4.29 17.43
N ALA A 22 0.09 -4.46 16.59
CA ALA A 22 1.02 -3.38 16.32
C ALA A 22 0.35 -2.23 15.55
N GLU A 23 0.94 -1.05 15.65
CA GLU A 23 0.45 0.13 14.95
C GLU A 23 0.63 -0.04 13.41
N PRO A 24 -0.45 0.02 12.60
CA PRO A 24 -0.39 -0.19 11.15
C PRO A 24 0.65 0.65 10.41
N ARG A 25 0.88 1.88 10.88
CA ARG A 25 1.82 2.82 10.29
C ARG A 25 3.27 2.38 10.46
N GLU A 26 3.61 1.82 11.62
CA GLU A 26 4.95 1.31 11.89
C GLU A 26 5.22 0.08 11.03
N MET A 27 4.27 -0.87 11.02
CA MET A 27 4.37 -2.05 10.15
C MET A 27 4.51 -1.67 8.68
N PHE A 28 3.72 -0.74 8.18
CA PHE A 28 3.83 -0.27 6.80
C PHE A 28 5.22 0.28 6.46
N LEU A 29 5.85 1.03 7.37
CA LEU A 29 7.16 1.62 7.10
C LEU A 29 8.28 0.58 7.12
N GLU A 30 8.20 -0.38 8.03
CA GLU A 30 9.12 -1.53 8.03
C GLU A 30 8.93 -2.37 6.77
N PHE A 31 7.69 -2.74 6.45
CA PHE A 31 7.32 -3.49 5.25
C PHE A 31 7.84 -2.81 3.97
N THR A 32 7.61 -1.49 3.85
CA THR A 32 8.07 -0.71 2.69
C THR A 32 9.60 -0.64 2.60
N ARG A 33 10.31 -0.60 3.74
CA ARG A 33 11.78 -0.62 3.75
C ARG A 33 12.35 -1.93 3.19
N HIS A 34 11.71 -3.06 3.46
CA HIS A 34 12.09 -4.34 2.86
C HIS A 34 11.81 -4.36 1.36
N LEU A 35 10.63 -3.88 0.94
CA LEU A 35 10.26 -3.84 -0.48
C LEU A 35 11.13 -2.90 -1.32
N GLU A 36 11.52 -1.74 -0.79
CA GLU A 36 12.42 -0.80 -1.47
C GLU A 36 13.74 -1.46 -1.90
N ARG A 37 14.26 -2.38 -1.10
CA ARG A 37 15.53 -3.08 -1.38
C ARG A 37 15.42 -4.10 -2.51
N GLU A 38 14.24 -4.69 -2.69
CA GLU A 38 14.03 -5.83 -3.58
C GLU A 38 13.27 -5.47 -4.87
N TYR A 39 12.43 -4.43 -4.85
CA TYR A 39 11.50 -4.09 -5.93
C TYR A 39 11.61 -2.65 -6.46
N ASP A 40 12.71 -1.95 -6.17
CA ASP A 40 12.96 -0.57 -6.66
C ASP A 40 11.79 0.40 -6.37
N ILE A 41 11.22 0.28 -5.17
CA ILE A 41 10.10 1.11 -4.71
C ILE A 41 10.62 2.49 -4.32
N ALA A 42 10.20 3.53 -5.05
CA ALA A 42 10.58 4.92 -4.79
C ALA A 42 9.71 5.55 -3.69
N LYS A 43 8.39 5.35 -3.77
CA LYS A 43 7.43 5.84 -2.77
C LYS A 43 6.46 4.76 -2.36
N GLY A 44 5.99 4.90 -1.12
CA GLY A 44 4.90 4.11 -0.56
C GLY A 44 3.86 4.99 0.11
N LEU A 45 2.63 4.52 0.13
CA LEU A 45 1.49 5.18 0.76
C LEU A 45 0.62 4.15 1.48
N LEU A 46 0.34 4.38 2.76
CA LEU A 46 -0.72 3.69 3.47
C LEU A 46 -1.93 4.60 3.61
N VAL A 47 -3.06 4.10 3.14
CA VAL A 47 -4.37 4.71 3.31
C VAL A 47 -5.22 3.79 4.16
N LEU A 48 -5.82 4.30 5.23
CA LEU A 48 -6.75 3.53 6.06
C LEU A 48 -8.17 4.03 5.86
N LYS A 49 -9.11 3.08 5.88
CA LYS A 49 -10.54 3.41 5.91
C LYS A 49 -10.92 3.84 7.33
N GLU A 50 -11.70 4.90 7.47
CA GLU A 50 -12.19 5.34 8.79
C GLU A 50 -13.17 4.32 9.39
N ASN A 51 -13.39 4.42 10.71
CA ASN A 51 -14.27 3.53 11.46
C ASN A 51 -15.73 3.57 10.97
N ASP A 52 -16.20 4.72 10.47
CA ASP A 52 -17.52 4.84 9.86
C ASP A 52 -17.61 4.20 8.46
N LYS A 53 -16.47 3.73 7.93
CA LYS A 53 -16.30 3.11 6.61
C LYS A 53 -16.74 3.99 5.45
N THR A 54 -16.82 5.31 5.63
CA THR A 54 -17.27 6.23 4.59
C THR A 54 -16.14 6.98 3.92
N ARG A 55 -14.99 7.11 4.58
CA ARG A 55 -13.87 7.93 4.08
C ARG A 55 -12.54 7.24 4.26
N PHE A 56 -11.56 7.73 3.51
CA PHE A 56 -10.18 7.27 3.55
C PHE A 56 -9.25 8.37 4.07
N LEU A 57 -8.29 7.95 4.88
CA LEU A 57 -7.22 8.79 5.43
C LEU A 57 -5.88 8.27 4.93
N ALA A 58 -5.12 9.12 4.24
CA ALA A 58 -3.69 8.85 4.08
C ALA A 58 -3.03 9.01 5.46
N VAL A 59 -2.42 7.93 5.98
CA VAL A 59 -1.89 7.89 7.35
C VAL A 59 -0.37 7.84 7.41
N ALA A 60 0.27 7.23 6.41
CA ALA A 60 1.71 7.16 6.34
C ALA A 60 2.22 7.22 4.90
N SER A 61 3.40 7.78 4.70
CA SER A 61 4.10 7.78 3.41
C SER A 61 5.58 7.47 3.57
N TRP A 62 6.13 6.85 2.53
CA TRP A 62 7.55 6.59 2.32
C TRP A 62 8.00 7.31 1.04
N ASN A 63 9.21 7.87 1.05
CA ASN A 63 9.89 8.41 -0.14
C ASN A 63 11.40 8.28 0.07
N HIS A 64 12.04 7.32 -0.60
CA HIS A 64 13.49 7.06 -0.53
C HIS A 64 14.08 7.16 0.90
N GLY A 65 13.60 6.31 1.81
CA GLY A 65 14.03 6.32 3.22
C GLY A 65 13.42 7.43 4.11
N LYS A 66 12.78 8.46 3.53
CA LYS A 66 12.11 9.51 4.29
C LYS A 66 10.67 9.11 4.59
N THR A 67 10.29 9.19 5.86
CA THR A 67 8.98 8.73 6.33
C THR A 67 8.14 9.88 6.87
N ARG A 68 6.81 9.76 6.71
CA ARG A 68 5.82 10.60 7.39
C ARG A 68 4.78 9.69 8.00
N LYS A 69 4.69 9.63 9.34
CA LYS A 69 3.80 8.73 10.09
C LYS A 69 2.45 9.36 10.48
N ASN A 70 2.32 10.67 10.36
CA ASN A 70 1.12 11.39 10.81
C ASN A 70 0.54 12.21 9.66
N LEU A 71 0.41 11.59 8.48
CA LEU A 71 -0.53 12.13 7.52
C LEU A 71 -1.93 11.91 8.12
N SER A 72 -2.77 12.93 8.11
CA SER A 72 -4.19 12.82 8.45
C SER A 72 -4.94 13.59 7.39
N LEU A 73 -4.66 13.22 6.14
CA LEU A 73 -5.22 13.88 4.98
C LEU A 73 -6.46 13.11 4.57
N LEU A 74 -7.60 13.78 4.69
CA LEU A 74 -8.87 13.27 4.19
C LEU A 74 -8.83 13.24 2.68
N LEU A 75 -9.11 12.06 2.12
CA LEU A 75 -9.14 11.87 0.68
C LEU A 75 -10.53 12.25 0.15
N PRO A 76 -10.60 12.94 -1.00
CA PRO A 76 -11.87 13.26 -1.63
C PRO A 76 -12.54 11.98 -2.11
N SER A 77 -13.86 11.96 -2.07
CA SER A 77 -14.62 10.81 -2.51
C SER A 77 -14.83 10.81 -4.02
N THR A 78 -15.49 11.85 -4.54
CA THR A 78 -15.89 11.88 -5.95
C THR A 78 -14.69 11.93 -6.91
N GLY A 79 -14.66 10.97 -7.85
CA GLY A 79 -13.64 10.90 -8.90
C GLY A 79 -12.25 10.48 -8.41
N SER A 80 -12.18 9.92 -7.20
CA SER A 80 -10.93 9.43 -6.62
C SER A 80 -10.55 8.06 -7.18
N LEU A 81 -9.28 7.91 -7.58
CA LEU A 81 -8.73 6.59 -7.89
C LEU A 81 -8.75 5.68 -6.65
N PHE A 82 -8.50 6.23 -5.46
CA PHE A 82 -8.54 5.47 -4.22
C PHE A 82 -9.92 4.85 -3.97
N GLU A 83 -11.00 5.63 -4.13
CA GLU A 83 -12.36 5.09 -4.01
C GLU A 83 -12.64 4.04 -5.07
N LYS A 84 -12.30 4.31 -6.33
CA LYS A 84 -12.48 3.34 -7.42
C LYS A 84 -11.80 2.00 -7.13
N VAL A 85 -10.56 2.02 -6.66
CA VAL A 85 -9.80 0.81 -6.29
C VAL A 85 -10.45 0.10 -5.10
N ALA A 86 -10.90 0.85 -4.10
CA ALA A 86 -11.61 0.28 -2.96
C ALA A 86 -12.94 -0.38 -3.36
N GLU A 87 -13.74 0.27 -4.21
CA GLU A 87 -15.03 -0.25 -4.67
C GLU A 87 -14.89 -1.49 -5.54
N GLN A 88 -13.93 -1.48 -6.46
CA GLN A 88 -13.65 -2.63 -7.33
C GLN A 88 -12.99 -3.76 -6.55
N GLY A 89 -12.24 -3.44 -5.49
CA GLY A 89 -11.48 -4.40 -4.72
C GLY A 89 -10.42 -5.13 -5.58
N GLN A 90 -9.92 -4.52 -6.63
CA GLN A 90 -8.88 -5.11 -7.48
C GLN A 90 -7.63 -4.24 -7.45
N ILE A 91 -6.47 -4.85 -7.68
CA ILE A 91 -5.22 -4.11 -7.83
C ILE A 91 -5.35 -3.25 -9.08
N TYR A 92 -4.95 -1.99 -8.96
CA TYR A 92 -4.76 -1.09 -10.08
C TYR A 92 -3.27 -0.87 -10.27
N THR A 93 -2.79 -1.05 -11.49
CA THR A 93 -1.40 -0.76 -11.88
C THR A 93 -1.42 0.12 -13.12
N ASP A 94 -0.51 1.08 -13.18
CA ASP A 94 -0.26 1.89 -14.36
C ASP A 94 1.26 1.99 -14.58
N ASN A 95 1.70 1.61 -15.77
CA ASN A 95 3.12 1.58 -16.15
C ASN A 95 3.55 2.85 -16.89
N PHE A 96 2.64 3.83 -17.05
CA PHE A 96 2.88 5.11 -17.70
C PHE A 96 2.37 6.26 -16.82
N ALA A 97 2.96 6.40 -15.64
CA ALA A 97 2.53 7.35 -14.61
C ALA A 97 2.53 8.83 -15.07
N GLU A 98 3.31 9.18 -16.10
CA GLU A 98 3.30 10.52 -16.71
C GLU A 98 1.94 10.90 -17.30
N LEU A 99 1.17 9.90 -17.76
CA LEU A 99 -0.16 10.07 -18.35
C LEU A 99 -1.26 10.12 -17.28
N TYR A 100 -0.93 9.91 -16.01
CA TYR A 100 -1.90 9.95 -14.93
C TYR A 100 -2.51 11.36 -14.80
N ASP A 101 -3.80 11.44 -15.11
CA ASP A 101 -4.65 12.63 -15.15
C ASP A 101 -5.63 12.72 -13.97
N GLY A 102 -5.48 11.84 -12.98
CA GLY A 102 -6.31 11.84 -11.79
C GLY A 102 -6.08 13.06 -10.89
N ASN A 103 -6.72 13.04 -9.72
CA ASN A 103 -6.71 14.18 -8.82
C ASN A 103 -5.29 14.54 -8.36
N GLN A 104 -4.97 15.84 -8.37
CA GLN A 104 -3.69 16.42 -7.93
C GLN A 104 -3.27 15.99 -6.52
N MET A 105 -4.21 15.78 -5.60
CA MET A 105 -3.89 15.27 -4.27
C MET A 105 -3.32 13.85 -4.33
N GLU A 106 -3.98 12.96 -5.08
CA GLU A 106 -3.57 11.56 -5.25
C GLU A 106 -2.24 11.49 -5.99
N LYS A 107 -2.09 12.30 -7.04
CA LYS A 107 -0.85 12.44 -7.79
C LYS A 107 0.32 12.79 -6.87
N ARG A 108 0.16 13.74 -5.96
CA ARG A 108 1.23 14.12 -5.00
C ARG A 108 1.53 13.03 -3.98
N LEU A 109 0.53 12.27 -3.56
CA LEU A 109 0.70 11.18 -2.59
C LEU A 109 1.43 9.99 -3.24
N LEU A 110 1.04 9.61 -4.45
CA LEU A 110 1.54 8.41 -5.14
C LEU A 110 2.80 8.68 -5.95
N LEU A 111 2.85 9.79 -6.67
CA LEU A 111 3.86 10.02 -7.71
C LEU A 111 4.85 11.11 -7.30
N ASP A 112 6.03 11.07 -7.90
CA ASP A 112 7.00 12.15 -7.96
C ASP A 112 7.47 12.37 -9.39
N ASP A 113 8.48 13.22 -9.57
CA ASP A 113 8.98 13.63 -10.89
C ASP A 113 9.68 12.49 -11.65
N TYR A 114 10.04 11.39 -10.98
CA TYR A 114 10.78 10.27 -11.56
C TYR A 114 9.94 8.99 -11.68
N THR A 115 8.73 9.00 -11.11
CA THR A 115 7.82 7.87 -11.14
C THR A 115 7.45 7.49 -12.58
N GLN A 116 7.73 6.23 -12.96
CA GLN A 116 7.33 5.66 -14.24
C GLN A 116 6.12 4.73 -14.11
N SER A 117 6.04 3.99 -13.00
CA SER A 117 4.88 3.13 -12.70
C SER A 117 4.37 3.33 -11.28
N PHE A 118 3.10 3.00 -11.07
CA PHE A 118 2.53 2.91 -9.73
C PHE A 118 1.47 1.83 -9.62
N MET A 119 1.28 1.34 -8.41
CA MET A 119 0.27 0.36 -8.06
C MET A 119 -0.53 0.85 -6.85
N LEU A 120 -1.83 0.59 -6.88
CA LEU A 120 -2.72 0.68 -5.74
C LEU A 120 -3.40 -0.65 -5.49
N ARG A 121 -3.19 -1.18 -4.30
CA ARG A 121 -3.72 -2.46 -3.87
C ARG A 121 -4.71 -2.29 -2.73
N PRO A 122 -5.94 -2.81 -2.86
CA PRO A 122 -6.87 -2.85 -1.75
C PRO A 122 -6.42 -3.85 -0.68
N LEU A 123 -6.51 -3.45 0.58
CA LEU A 123 -6.27 -4.31 1.73
C LEU A 123 -7.62 -4.88 2.19
N LYS A 124 -7.79 -6.19 2.05
CA LYS A 124 -9.05 -6.89 2.30
C LYS A 124 -8.95 -7.81 3.51
N HIS A 125 -9.96 -7.76 4.37
CA HIS A 125 -10.16 -8.74 5.43
C HIS A 125 -11.66 -9.08 5.52
N ASP A 126 -12.02 -10.36 5.47
CA ASP A 126 -13.42 -10.84 5.46
C ASP A 126 -14.33 -10.09 4.47
N ALA A 127 -13.87 -9.98 3.22
CA ALA A 127 -14.51 -9.22 2.13
C ALA A 127 -14.70 -7.70 2.38
N THR A 128 -14.18 -7.17 3.48
CA THR A 128 -14.19 -5.74 3.79
C THR A 128 -12.86 -5.11 3.42
N ILE A 129 -12.91 -3.94 2.76
CA ILE A 129 -11.73 -3.11 2.50
C ILE A 129 -11.39 -2.33 3.77
N VAL A 130 -10.25 -2.61 4.36
CA VAL A 130 -9.76 -1.93 5.59
C VAL A 130 -8.82 -0.77 5.30
N GLY A 131 -8.27 -0.73 4.08
CA GLY A 131 -7.36 0.30 3.62
C GLY A 131 -6.89 0.05 2.19
N LEU A 132 -5.93 0.87 1.75
CA LEU A 132 -5.22 0.72 0.49
C LEU A 132 -3.72 0.83 0.74
N LEU A 133 -2.96 0.07 -0.04
CA LEU A 133 -1.51 0.13 -0.09
C LEU A 133 -1.10 0.62 -1.48
N GLY A 134 -0.41 1.77 -1.51
CA GLY A 134 0.09 2.37 -2.74
C GLY A 134 1.60 2.29 -2.81
N TYR A 135 2.13 2.00 -3.99
CA TYR A 135 3.56 2.05 -4.27
C TYR A 135 3.82 2.68 -5.63
N SER A 136 4.96 3.32 -5.79
CA SER A 136 5.46 3.80 -7.08
C SER A 136 6.93 3.52 -7.26
N SER A 137 7.36 3.44 -8.52
CA SER A 137 8.72 3.07 -8.92
C SER A 137 9.16 3.88 -10.14
N GLU A 138 10.47 4.04 -10.28
CA GLU A 138 11.11 4.56 -11.48
C GLU A 138 11.23 3.50 -12.60
N ASN A 139 10.79 2.27 -12.34
CA ASN A 139 10.79 1.16 -13.30
C ASN A 139 9.36 0.82 -13.75
N THR A 140 9.13 0.67 -15.06
CA THR A 140 7.80 0.35 -15.63
C THR A 140 7.24 -1.00 -15.20
N ASP A 141 8.10 -1.99 -14.89
CA ASP A 141 7.68 -3.38 -14.63
C ASP A 141 7.80 -3.76 -13.14
N ALA A 142 7.93 -2.79 -12.24
CA ALA A 142 8.21 -3.02 -10.82
C ALA A 142 7.14 -3.87 -10.08
N PHE A 143 5.91 -3.88 -10.60
CA PHE A 143 4.75 -4.45 -9.89
C PHE A 143 4.29 -5.82 -10.40
N VAL A 144 4.98 -6.41 -11.38
CA VAL A 144 4.61 -7.74 -11.92
C VAL A 144 4.52 -8.79 -10.80
N THR A 145 5.46 -8.80 -9.86
CA THR A 145 5.44 -9.73 -8.72
C THR A 145 4.24 -9.56 -7.79
N PHE A 146 3.72 -8.33 -7.67
CA PHE A 146 2.50 -8.07 -6.89
C PHE A 146 1.25 -8.58 -7.62
N GLU A 147 1.22 -8.45 -8.95
CA GLU A 147 0.12 -8.92 -9.80
C GLU A 147 0.06 -10.46 -9.89
N GLU A 148 1.21 -11.12 -9.84
CA GLU A 148 1.32 -12.59 -9.77
C GLU A 148 0.87 -13.17 -8.42
N GLY A 149 0.61 -12.32 -7.42
CA GLY A 149 0.08 -12.71 -6.13
C GLY A 149 1.11 -13.33 -5.17
N LEU A 150 2.40 -13.18 -5.45
CA LEU A 150 3.46 -13.81 -4.66
C LEU A 150 3.59 -13.25 -3.24
N LEU A 151 3.11 -12.02 -3.01
CA LEU A 151 3.10 -11.36 -1.71
C LEU A 151 1.70 -11.42 -1.03
N ASP A 152 0.72 -12.07 -1.66
CA ASP A 152 -0.66 -12.11 -1.17
C ASP A 152 -0.78 -12.60 0.28
N PRO A 153 -0.12 -13.70 0.71
CA PRO A 153 -0.26 -14.20 2.08
C PRO A 153 0.13 -13.15 3.12
N VAL A 154 1.21 -12.40 2.88
CA VAL A 154 1.70 -11.39 3.81
C VAL A 154 0.83 -10.14 3.79
N ILE A 155 0.36 -9.74 2.60
CA ILE A 155 -0.54 -8.58 2.46
C ILE A 155 -1.91 -8.87 3.12
N ASP A 156 -2.42 -10.09 2.99
CA ASP A 156 -3.66 -10.52 3.63
C ASP A 156 -3.53 -10.56 5.15
N HIS A 157 -2.39 -11.05 5.66
CA HIS A 157 -2.09 -10.98 7.09
C HIS A 157 -1.99 -9.52 7.57
N PHE A 158 -1.33 -8.65 6.82
CA PHE A 158 -1.27 -7.22 7.15
C PHE A 158 -2.66 -6.58 7.21
N ALA A 159 -3.54 -6.92 6.26
CA ALA A 159 -4.94 -6.47 6.27
C ALA A 159 -5.71 -6.97 7.50
N ALA A 160 -5.49 -8.21 7.93
CA ALA A 160 -6.09 -8.76 9.15
C ALA A 160 -5.64 -8.01 10.41
N VAL A 161 -4.34 -7.72 10.53
CA VAL A 161 -3.81 -6.95 11.67
C VAL A 161 -4.40 -5.53 11.70
N ILE A 162 -4.54 -4.87 10.54
CA ILE A 162 -5.20 -3.56 10.45
C ILE A 162 -6.65 -3.65 10.94
N ALA A 163 -7.40 -4.66 10.51
CA ALA A 163 -8.78 -4.85 10.91
C ALA A 163 -8.90 -4.98 12.44
N GLN A 164 -8.04 -5.81 13.05
CA GLN A 164 -8.01 -6.02 14.49
C GLN A 164 -7.62 -4.75 15.26
N PHE A 165 -6.65 -4.00 14.75
CA PHE A 165 -6.25 -2.72 15.34
C PHE A 165 -7.41 -1.72 15.34
N GLN A 166 -8.13 -1.59 14.21
CA GLN A 166 -9.29 -0.71 14.08
C GLN A 166 -10.42 -1.07 15.06
N LEU A 167 -10.70 -2.36 15.25
CA LEU A 167 -11.68 -2.84 16.23
C LEU A 167 -11.31 -2.45 17.67
N THR A 168 -10.02 -2.53 18.01
CA THR A 168 -9.53 -2.21 19.36
C THR A 168 -9.64 -0.71 19.68
N GLN A 169 -9.52 0.17 18.67
CA GLN A 169 -9.68 1.62 18.84
C GLN A 169 -11.14 2.08 19.01
N GLN A 170 -12.12 1.16 18.89
CA GLN A 170 -13.55 1.46 19.02
C GLN A 170 -14.11 1.13 20.42
N GLN A 171 -13.33 0.49 21.29
CA GLN A 171 -13.69 0.13 22.66
C GLN A 171 -13.25 1.19 23.67
#